data_AF-A0A444XCD8-F1
#
_entry.id   AF-A0A444XCD8-F1
#
_cell.length_a   1.000
_cell.length_b   1.000
_cell.length_c   1.000
_cell.angle_alpha   90.00
_cell.angle_beta   90.00
_cell.angle_gamma   90.00
#
_symmetry.space_group_name_H-M   'P 1'
#
loop_
_entity.id
_entity.type
_entity.pdbx_description
1 polymer ?
#
loop_
_entity_poly.entity_id
_entity_poly.type
_entity_poly.pdbx_seq_one_letter_code
_entity_poly.pdbx_strand_id
1 'polypeptide(L)'
;MTHSYKKLLQELVQKEGCSLPSYITKSSSNDHNSTFVVRVKVKGEVFPGEEAKTKKQAEINAAKVAVTILNEQKDLLKTAKRAELDKLAAFSPASLAGLEQLLNDTYVNQIQEPIDYHKRVDLVHKFNMISRKIYGNYLFITSFFDNLFGYFIGVAQHDCISTFPHEWM
;
A
#
# COMPACT_ATOMS: atom_id res chain seq x y z
N MET A 1 -21.61 -31.55 9.81
CA MET A 1 -21.60 -30.07 9.99
C MET A 1 -20.78 -29.44 8.86
N THR A 2 -21.42 -29.02 7.76
CA THR A 2 -20.72 -28.30 6.67
C THR A 2 -20.67 -26.81 7.03
N HIS A 3 -19.73 -26.42 7.88
CA HIS A 3 -19.46 -25.02 8.13
C HIS A 3 -19.06 -24.36 6.79
N SER A 4 -19.83 -23.36 6.35
CA SER A 4 -19.83 -22.85 4.96
C SER A 4 -18.44 -22.36 4.52
N TYR A 5 -17.66 -23.20 3.84
CA TYR A 5 -16.37 -22.84 3.22
C TYR A 5 -16.47 -21.59 2.33
N LYS A 6 -17.65 -21.35 1.74
CA LYS A 6 -17.95 -20.11 1.00
C LYS A 6 -17.81 -18.85 1.85
N LYS A 7 -18.31 -18.90 3.10
CA LYS A 7 -18.23 -17.80 4.06
C LYS A 7 -16.79 -17.59 4.51
N LEU A 8 -16.09 -18.68 4.83
CA LEU A 8 -14.66 -18.61 5.18
C LEU A 8 -13.84 -17.99 4.05
N LEU A 9 -14.08 -18.42 2.80
CA LEU A 9 -13.41 -17.84 1.64
C LEU A 9 -13.75 -16.35 1.47
N GLN A 10 -15.00 -15.96 1.68
CA GLN A 10 -15.41 -14.55 1.61
C GLN A 10 -14.73 -13.70 2.68
N GLU A 11 -14.74 -14.14 3.94
CA GLU A 11 -14.07 -13.46 5.05
C GLU A 11 -12.56 -13.32 4.82
N LEU A 12 -11.91 -14.36 4.28
CA LEU A 12 -10.48 -14.34 3.93
C LEU A 12 -10.18 -13.29 2.86
N VAL A 13 -10.94 -13.30 1.76
CA VAL A 13 -10.74 -12.38 0.63
C VAL A 13 -11.02 -10.93 1.03
N GLN A 14 -12.05 -10.71 1.85
CA GLN A 14 -12.40 -9.39 2.36
C GLN A 14 -11.34 -8.86 3.33
N LYS A 15 -10.82 -9.71 4.23
CA LYS A 15 -9.72 -9.36 5.15
C LYS A 15 -8.45 -8.95 4.40
N GLU A 16 -8.24 -9.49 3.21
CA GLU A 16 -7.11 -9.17 2.34
C GLU A 16 -7.40 -8.00 1.39
N GLY A 17 -8.53 -7.30 1.53
CA GLY A 17 -8.89 -6.13 0.72
C GLY A 17 -9.16 -6.45 -0.75
N CYS A 18 -9.52 -7.70 -1.06
CA CYS A 18 -9.67 -8.18 -2.42
C CYS A 18 -11.14 -8.27 -2.86
N SER A 19 -11.37 -8.32 -4.18
CA SER A 19 -12.71 -8.47 -4.76
C SER A 19 -13.34 -9.82 -4.40
N LEU A 20 -14.67 -9.85 -4.22
CA LEU A 20 -15.42 -11.05 -3.84
C LEU A 20 -15.15 -12.27 -4.75
N PRO A 21 -15.19 -13.52 -4.21
CA PRO A 21 -14.98 -14.74 -5.00
C PRO A 21 -16.03 -14.93 -6.09
N SER A 22 -15.60 -15.30 -7.30
CA SER A 22 -16.49 -15.61 -8.44
C SER A 22 -16.53 -17.11 -8.71
N TYR A 23 -17.73 -17.71 -8.75
CA TYR A 23 -17.91 -19.14 -8.98
C TYR A 23 -18.32 -19.42 -10.43
N ILE A 24 -17.59 -20.30 -11.10
CA ILE A 24 -17.80 -20.71 -12.48
C ILE A 24 -18.17 -22.19 -12.47
N THR A 25 -19.42 -22.50 -12.83
CA THR A 25 -19.91 -23.89 -12.89
C THR A 25 -19.77 -24.44 -14.30
N LYS A 26 -19.29 -25.68 -14.40
CA LYS A 26 -19.34 -26.52 -15.61
C LYS A 26 -20.11 -27.79 -15.26
N SER A 27 -21.15 -28.09 -16.03
CA SER A 27 -21.93 -29.33 -15.89
C SER A 27 -21.71 -30.20 -17.11
N SER A 28 -21.42 -31.48 -16.90
CA SER A 28 -21.46 -32.50 -17.93
C SER A 28 -22.57 -33.48 -17.60
N SER A 29 -23.45 -33.73 -18.58
CA SER A 29 -24.57 -34.65 -18.46
C SER A 29 -24.38 -35.73 -19.51
N ASN A 30 -24.04 -36.94 -19.06
CA ASN A 30 -24.11 -38.14 -19.90
C ASN A 30 -25.30 -38.97 -19.41
N ASP A 31 -26.00 -39.67 -20.30
CA ASP A 31 -27.42 -40.10 -20.24
C ASP A 31 -28.01 -40.56 -18.88
N HIS A 32 -27.22 -40.99 -17.89
CA HIS A 32 -27.71 -41.35 -16.55
C HIS A 32 -26.87 -40.81 -15.36
N ASN A 33 -25.84 -39.99 -15.58
CA ASN A 33 -24.97 -39.47 -14.51
C ASN A 33 -24.56 -38.02 -14.79
N SER A 34 -25.09 -37.08 -14.01
CA SER A 34 -24.72 -35.67 -14.09
C SER A 34 -23.57 -35.36 -13.14
N THR A 35 -22.50 -34.80 -13.69
CA THR A 35 -21.32 -34.38 -12.93
C THR A 35 -21.17 -32.87 -13.01
N PHE A 36 -21.00 -32.25 -11.84
CA PHE A 36 -20.81 -30.81 -11.70
C PHE A 36 -19.38 -30.53 -11.24
N VAL A 37 -18.72 -29.62 -11.95
CA VAL A 37 -17.39 -29.12 -11.60
C VAL A 37 -17.52 -27.62 -11.40
N VAL A 38 -16.99 -27.10 -10.30
CA VAL A 38 -17.01 -25.67 -10.02
C VAL A 38 -15.59 -25.19 -9.86
N ARG A 39 -15.29 -24.04 -10.47
CA ARG A 39 -14.03 -23.33 -10.29
C ARG A 39 -14.32 -22.02 -9.57
N VAL A 40 -13.47 -21.63 -8.64
CA VAL A 40 -13.61 -20.34 -7.95
C VAL A 40 -12.46 -19.42 -8.35
N LYS A 41 -12.78 -18.19 -8.73
CA LYS A 41 -11.83 -17.16 -9.11
C LYS A 41 -11.68 -16.17 -7.96
N VAL A 42 -10.47 -16.01 -7.47
CA VAL A 42 -10.10 -15.11 -6.36
C VAL A 42 -8.81 -14.40 -6.74
N LYS A 43 -8.78 -13.06 -6.65
CA LYS A 43 -7.61 -12.23 -7.01
C LYS A 43 -7.02 -12.47 -8.42
N GLY A 44 -7.84 -12.92 -9.36
CA GLY A 44 -7.38 -13.28 -10.71
C GLY A 44 -6.92 -14.74 -10.84
N GLU A 45 -6.63 -15.43 -9.74
CA GLU A 45 -6.32 -16.87 -9.73
C GLU A 45 -7.59 -17.71 -9.78
N VAL A 46 -7.51 -18.87 -10.42
CA VAL A 46 -8.64 -19.79 -10.60
C VAL A 46 -8.32 -21.13 -9.95
N PHE A 47 -9.13 -21.50 -8.95
CA PHE A 47 -8.98 -22.73 -8.20
C PHE A 47 -10.00 -23.77 -8.70
N PRO A 48 -9.56 -24.91 -9.22
CA PRO A 48 -10.45 -25.98 -9.65
C PRO A 48 -10.98 -26.74 -8.43
N GLY A 49 -12.30 -26.87 -8.33
CA GLY A 49 -12.95 -27.77 -7.38
C GLY A 49 -13.10 -29.17 -7.94
N GLU A 50 -13.18 -30.14 -7.03
CA GLU A 50 -13.44 -31.54 -7.37
C GLU A 50 -14.84 -31.73 -7.96
N GLU A 51 -14.96 -32.74 -8.81
CA GLU A 51 -16.21 -33.13 -9.43
C GLU A 51 -17.20 -33.66 -8.38
N ALA A 52 -18.47 -33.27 -8.48
CA ALA A 52 -19.50 -33.73 -7.56
C ALA A 52 -20.82 -34.01 -8.26
N LYS A 53 -21.64 -34.87 -7.64
CA LYS A 53 -22.99 -35.21 -8.12
C LYS A 53 -24.00 -34.07 -7.98
N THR A 54 -23.70 -33.05 -7.17
CA THR A 54 -24.56 -31.88 -6.97
C THR A 54 -23.77 -30.60 -7.11
N LYS A 55 -24.41 -29.57 -7.68
CA LYS A 55 -23.82 -28.22 -7.79
C LYS A 55 -23.37 -27.67 -6.44
N LYS A 56 -24.18 -27.85 -5.38
CA LYS A 56 -23.85 -27.39 -4.03
C LYS A 56 -22.56 -28.01 -3.50
N GLN A 57 -22.38 -29.33 -3.68
CA GLN A 57 -21.17 -30.00 -3.22
C GLN A 57 -19.94 -29.58 -4.04
N ALA A 58 -20.08 -29.43 -5.36
CA ALA A 58 -19.00 -28.93 -6.21
C ALA A 58 -18.55 -27.52 -5.80
N GLU A 59 -19.49 -26.63 -5.45
CA GLU A 59 -19.17 -25.29 -4.94
C GLU A 59 -18.46 -25.33 -3.58
N ILE A 60 -18.85 -26.23 -2.68
CA ILE A 60 -18.18 -26.42 -1.38
C ILE A 60 -16.76 -26.95 -1.59
N ASN A 61 -16.58 -27.92 -2.48
CA ASN A 61 -15.26 -28.49 -2.79
C ASN A 61 -14.33 -27.42 -3.38
N ALA A 62 -14.82 -26.63 -4.34
CA ALA A 62 -14.07 -25.51 -4.90
C ALA A 62 -13.66 -24.48 -3.83
N ALA A 63 -14.59 -24.11 -2.95
CA ALA A 63 -14.30 -23.17 -1.87
C ALA A 63 -13.28 -23.74 -0.87
N LYS A 64 -13.38 -25.03 -0.53
CA LYS A 64 -12.43 -25.71 0.36
C LYS A 64 -11.02 -25.69 -0.22
N VAL A 65 -10.86 -26.07 -1.49
CA VAL A 65 -9.56 -26.07 -2.18
C VAL A 65 -8.94 -24.66 -2.18
N ALA A 66 -9.73 -23.64 -2.52
CA ALA A 66 -9.25 -22.26 -2.52
C ALA A 66 -8.81 -21.80 -1.12
N VAL A 67 -9.59 -22.08 -0.07
CA VAL A 67 -9.24 -21.72 1.32
C VAL A 67 -7.93 -22.38 1.77
N THR A 68 -7.73 -23.66 1.45
CA THR A 68 -6.50 -24.37 1.81
C THR A 68 -5.28 -23.75 1.14
N ILE A 69 -5.33 -23.56 -0.18
CA ILE A 69 -4.21 -23.00 -0.94
C ILE A 69 -3.87 -21.58 -0.48
N LEU A 70 -4.88 -20.73 -0.26
CA LEU A 70 -4.65 -19.36 0.20
C LEU A 70 -3.99 -19.30 1.58
N ASN A 71 -4.35 -20.21 2.50
CA ASN A 71 -3.69 -20.27 3.81
C ASN A 71 -2.25 -20.79 3.70
N GLU A 72 -2.01 -21.82 2.89
CA GLU A 72 -0.66 -22.33 2.64
C GLU A 72 0.25 -21.25 2.05
N GLN A 73 -0.21 -20.53 1.02
CA GLN A 73 0.51 -19.39 0.44
C GLN A 73 0.83 -18.33 1.49
N LYS A 74 -0.10 -18.05 2.40
CA LYS A 74 0.10 -17.07 3.46
C LYS A 74 1.15 -17.51 4.48
N ASP A 75 1.17 -18.78 4.84
CA ASP A 75 2.15 -19.31 5.79
C ASP A 75 3.55 -19.41 5.18
N LEU A 76 3.64 -19.75 3.88
CA LEU A 76 4.89 -19.65 3.11
C LEU A 76 5.40 -18.21 3.06
N LEU A 77 4.52 -17.23 2.81
CA LEU A 77 4.89 -15.81 2.78
C LEU A 77 5.42 -15.34 4.14
N LYS A 78 4.78 -15.73 5.24
CA LYS A 78 5.26 -15.41 6.60
C LYS A 78 6.64 -15.99 6.86
N THR A 79 6.85 -17.25 6.45
CA THR A 79 8.13 -17.95 6.62
C THR A 79 9.23 -17.26 5.83
N ALA A 80 8.95 -16.90 4.57
CA ALA A 80 9.89 -16.14 3.73
C ALA A 80 10.22 -14.77 4.34
N LYS A 81 9.21 -14.01 4.79
CA LYS A 81 9.42 -12.72 5.45
C LYS A 81 10.26 -12.83 6.73
N ARG A 82 10.05 -13.88 7.52
CA ARG A 82 10.86 -14.14 8.71
C ARG A 82 12.32 -14.43 8.33
N ALA A 83 12.54 -15.27 7.32
CA ALA A 83 13.88 -15.56 6.84
C ALA A 83 14.60 -14.30 6.30
N GLU A 84 13.89 -13.40 5.61
CA GLU A 84 14.43 -12.11 5.16
C GLU A 84 14.73 -11.16 6.34
N LEU A 85 13.84 -11.08 7.33
CA LEU A 85 14.09 -10.31 8.56
C LEU A 85 15.29 -10.85 9.35
N ASP A 86 15.43 -12.17 9.45
CA ASP A 86 16.56 -12.80 10.14
C ASP A 86 17.89 -12.52 9.41
N LYS A 87 17.88 -12.47 8.06
CA LYS A 87 19.05 -12.03 7.28
C LYS A 87 19.37 -10.55 7.50
N LEU A 88 18.36 -9.68 7.56
CA LEU A 88 18.55 -8.26 7.86
C LEU A 88 19.06 -8.03 9.28
N ALA A 89 18.60 -8.82 10.26
CA ALA A 89 19.09 -8.80 11.63
C ALA A 89 20.55 -9.25 11.76
N ALA A 90 21.07 -10.01 10.79
CA ALA A 90 22.49 -10.35 10.72
C ALA A 90 23.37 -9.17 10.26
N PHE A 91 22.79 -8.11 9.68
CA PHE A 91 23.47 -6.83 9.49
C PHE A 91 23.39 -6.02 10.79
N SER A 92 24.51 -5.96 11.52
CA SER A 92 24.62 -5.11 12.71
C SER A 92 24.26 -3.66 12.37
N PRO A 93 23.55 -2.92 13.24
CA PRO A 93 23.29 -1.48 13.04
C PRO A 93 24.59 -0.67 12.85
N ALA A 94 25.71 -1.15 13.40
CA ALA A 94 27.04 -0.56 13.16
C ALA A 94 27.50 -0.66 11.69
N SER A 95 27.10 -1.72 10.98
CA SER A 95 27.40 -1.91 9.56
C SER A 95 26.45 -1.10 8.65
N LEU A 96 25.24 -0.77 9.14
CA LEU A 96 24.27 0.05 8.43
C LEU A 96 24.56 1.55 8.53
N ALA A 97 25.13 2.01 9.65
CA ALA A 97 25.40 3.43 9.91
C ALA A 97 26.23 4.10 8.80
N GLY A 98 27.26 3.40 8.28
CA GLY A 98 28.08 3.92 7.17
C GLY A 98 27.33 3.99 5.84
N LEU A 99 26.39 3.06 5.61
CA LEU A 99 25.52 3.05 4.42
C LEU A 99 24.44 4.14 4.51
N GLU A 100 23.84 4.32 5.68
CA GLU A 100 22.85 5.39 5.93
C GLU A 100 23.47 6.77 5.74
N GLN A 101 24.67 6.98 6.28
CA GLN A 101 25.41 8.23 6.12
C GLN A 101 25.75 8.49 4.65
N LEU A 102 26.24 7.48 3.92
CA LEU A 102 26.55 7.60 2.50
C LEU A 102 25.29 7.85 1.64
N LEU A 103 24.16 7.22 1.97
CA LEU A 103 22.88 7.49 1.32
C LEU A 103 22.40 8.93 1.56
N ASN A 104 22.51 9.41 2.79
CA ASN A 104 22.15 10.77 3.14
C ASN A 104 23.05 11.79 2.44
N ASP A 105 24.36 11.57 2.46
CA ASP A 105 25.32 12.42 1.77
C ASP A 105 25.06 12.41 0.26
N THR A 106 24.79 11.25 -0.33
CA THR A 106 24.43 11.14 -1.75
C THR A 106 23.13 11.87 -2.06
N TYR A 107 22.10 11.72 -1.22
CA TYR A 107 20.81 12.40 -1.37
C TYR A 107 20.97 13.92 -1.30
N VAL A 108 21.70 14.43 -0.29
CA VAL A 108 21.98 15.86 -0.12
C VAL A 108 22.81 16.40 -1.29
N ASN A 109 23.80 15.65 -1.76
CA ASN A 109 24.63 16.05 -2.91
C ASN A 109 23.89 15.96 -4.26
N GLN A 110 22.88 15.09 -4.39
CA GLN A 110 22.06 14.96 -5.59
C GLN A 110 20.91 15.97 -5.65
N ILE A 111 20.55 16.62 -4.54
CA ILE A 111 19.67 17.79 -4.55
C ILE A 111 20.46 18.96 -5.13
N GLN A 112 20.43 19.10 -6.45
CA GLN A 112 20.85 20.31 -7.11
C GLN A 112 19.84 21.42 -6.76
N GLU A 113 20.24 22.24 -5.78
CA GLU A 113 19.68 23.51 -5.33
C GLU A 113 18.48 23.49 -4.37
N PRO A 114 18.43 24.44 -3.40
CA PRO A 114 17.25 24.67 -2.59
C PRO A 114 16.06 24.91 -3.51
N ILE A 115 14.92 24.26 -3.22
CA ILE A 115 13.67 24.45 -3.95
C ILE A 115 13.42 25.96 -4.09
N ASP A 116 13.67 26.46 -5.31
CA ASP A 116 13.64 27.86 -5.68
C ASP A 116 12.41 28.53 -5.07
N TYR A 117 12.66 29.43 -4.12
CA TYR A 117 11.62 30.07 -3.33
C TYR A 117 10.66 30.87 -4.21
N HIS A 118 11.11 31.37 -5.37
CA HIS A 118 10.26 32.08 -6.32
C HIS A 118 9.19 31.18 -6.93
N LYS A 119 9.45 29.88 -7.12
CA LYS A 119 8.43 28.91 -7.59
C LYS A 119 7.39 28.56 -6.52
N ARG A 120 7.70 28.75 -5.24
CA ARG A 120 6.75 28.54 -4.13
C ARG A 120 5.76 29.70 -4.01
N VAL A 121 6.20 30.93 -4.25
CA VAL A 121 5.32 32.10 -4.27
C VAL A 121 4.22 31.90 -5.30
N ASP A 122 4.55 31.38 -6.49
CA ASP A 122 3.57 31.07 -7.53
C ASP A 122 2.54 30.00 -7.10
N LEU A 123 2.98 28.97 -6.37
CA LEU A 123 2.05 27.94 -5.84
C LEU A 123 1.12 28.53 -4.79
N VAL A 124 1.64 29.34 -3.86
CA VAL A 124 0.85 30.03 -2.84
C VAL A 124 -0.14 30.99 -3.51
N HIS A 125 0.29 31.72 -4.55
CA HIS A 125 -0.58 32.62 -5.29
C HIS A 125 -1.69 31.87 -6.06
N LYS A 126 -1.35 30.76 -6.73
CA LYS A 126 -2.32 29.90 -7.43
C LYS A 126 -3.32 29.28 -6.46
N PHE A 127 -2.87 28.80 -5.31
CA PHE A 127 -3.72 28.28 -4.25
C PHE A 127 -4.66 29.37 -3.72
N ASN A 128 -4.15 30.55 -3.40
CA ASN A 128 -4.95 31.69 -2.96
C ASN A 128 -5.97 32.13 -4.02
N MET A 129 -5.60 32.09 -5.30
CA MET A 129 -6.50 32.40 -6.42
C MET A 129 -7.65 31.39 -6.53
N ILE A 130 -7.38 30.09 -6.36
CA ILE A 130 -8.39 29.03 -6.37
C ILE A 130 -9.30 29.17 -5.15
N SER A 131 -8.74 29.34 -3.96
CA SER A 131 -9.48 29.52 -2.72
C SER A 131 -10.42 30.73 -2.78
N ARG A 132 -9.96 31.86 -3.34
CA ARG A 132 -10.79 33.05 -3.52
C ARG A 132 -11.96 32.83 -4.49
N LYS A 133 -11.76 32.01 -5.54
CA LYS A 133 -12.83 31.64 -6.48
C LYS A 133 -13.89 30.73 -5.85
N ILE A 134 -13.48 29.83 -4.96
CA ILE A 134 -14.39 28.85 -4.34
C ILE A 134 -15.12 29.45 -3.14
N TYR A 135 -14.43 30.22 -2.29
CA TYR A 135 -14.95 30.65 -1.00
C TYR A 135 -15.27 32.16 -0.91
N GLY A 136 -15.08 32.91 -2.00
CA GLY A 136 -15.28 34.36 -2.00
C GLY A 136 -14.20 35.12 -1.22
N ASN A 137 -14.44 36.40 -0.91
CA ASN A 137 -13.44 37.34 -0.39
C ASN A 137 -13.04 37.13 1.09
N TYR A 138 -13.31 35.97 1.66
CA TYR A 138 -12.95 35.65 3.04
C TYR A 138 -11.44 35.43 3.15
N LEU A 139 -10.81 36.25 3.99
CA LEU A 139 -9.38 36.26 4.32
C LEU A 139 -8.97 35.03 5.14
N PHE A 140 -9.21 33.83 4.63
CA PHE A 140 -8.65 32.61 5.18
C PHE A 140 -7.37 32.34 4.41
N ILE A 141 -6.21 32.41 5.10
CA ILE A 141 -4.98 31.63 4.86
C ILE A 141 -3.74 32.24 5.54
N THR A 142 -3.75 33.51 6.00
CA THR A 142 -2.56 34.05 6.70
C THR A 142 -2.26 33.27 7.99
N SER A 143 -3.24 32.99 8.84
CA SER A 143 -3.00 32.30 10.12
C SER A 143 -2.65 30.80 10.01
N PHE A 144 -3.01 30.14 8.91
CA PHE A 144 -2.68 28.72 8.68
C PHE A 144 -1.27 28.58 8.08
N PHE A 145 -0.89 29.49 7.19
CA PHE A 145 0.46 29.50 6.62
C PHE A 145 1.48 30.14 7.56
N ASP A 146 1.15 31.18 8.34
CA ASP A 146 2.11 31.78 9.28
C ASP A 146 2.61 30.77 10.33
N ASN A 147 1.75 29.84 10.77
CA ASN A 147 2.15 28.73 11.65
C ASN A 147 2.96 27.64 10.93
N LEU A 148 2.65 27.32 9.67
CA LEU A 148 3.33 26.27 8.91
C LEU A 148 4.68 26.75 8.32
N PHE A 149 4.76 28.03 7.98
CA PHE A 149 5.97 28.69 7.45
C PHE A 149 6.95 29.05 8.58
N GLY A 150 6.45 29.47 9.74
CA GLY A 150 7.27 29.66 10.94
C GLY A 150 7.96 28.36 11.40
N TYR A 151 7.26 27.22 11.27
CA TYR A 151 7.83 25.90 11.58
C TYR A 151 8.95 25.49 10.61
N PHE A 152 8.86 25.88 9.34
CA PHE A 152 9.89 25.56 8.33
C PHE A 152 11.09 26.52 8.32
N ILE A 153 10.90 27.80 8.67
CA ILE A 153 12.00 28.77 8.81
C ILE A 153 12.76 28.56 10.13
N GLY A 154 12.07 28.19 11.21
CA GLY A 154 12.69 27.98 12.53
C GLY A 154 13.72 26.84 12.60
N VAL A 155 13.61 25.84 11.72
CA VAL A 155 14.56 24.72 11.64
C VAL A 155 15.81 25.08 10.81
N ALA A 156 15.74 26.08 9.94
CA ALA A 156 16.87 26.49 9.10
C ALA A 156 17.75 27.60 9.72
N GLN A 157 17.27 28.31 10.74
CA GLN A 157 17.98 29.47 11.29
C GLN A 157 19.01 29.09 12.38
N HIS A 158 18.97 27.88 12.96
CA HIS A 158 19.90 27.51 14.04
C HIS A 158 21.28 27.05 13.53
N ASP A 159 21.42 26.73 12.23
CA ASP A 159 22.67 26.25 11.63
C ASP A 159 23.40 27.28 10.75
N CYS A 160 22.84 28.48 10.55
CA CYS A 160 23.38 29.48 9.61
C CYS A 160 23.96 30.76 10.24
N ILE A 161 23.97 30.91 11.57
CA ILE A 161 24.41 32.17 12.23
C ILE A 161 25.94 32.32 12.32
N SER A 162 26.74 31.32 11.94
CA SER A 162 28.21 31.38 12.08
C SER A 162 28.97 31.94 10.88
N THR A 163 28.32 32.36 9.78
CA THR A 163 29.09 32.85 8.62
C THR A 163 28.31 33.82 7.75
N PHE A 164 28.25 35.10 8.10
CA PHE A 164 28.20 36.15 7.06
C PHE A 164 28.99 37.40 7.49
N PRO A 165 29.89 37.94 6.64
CA PRO A 165 30.74 39.07 6.96
C PRO A 165 29.99 40.40 6.84
N HIS A 166 30.48 41.34 7.61
CA HIS A 166 29.91 42.66 7.87
C HIS A 166 30.27 43.64 6.74
N GLU A 167 29.64 43.55 5.58
CA GLU A 167 29.91 44.54 4.52
C GLU A 167 28.75 44.71 3.53
N TRP A 168 27.63 45.27 3.97
CA TRP A 168 26.74 46.11 3.13
C TRP A 168 26.04 47.14 4.04
N MET A 169 26.55 48.38 3.98
CA MET A 169 25.83 49.61 4.29
C MET A 169 24.67 49.81 3.31
#